data_AF-A0AAE3GRH3-F1
#
_entry.id   AF-A0AAE3GRH3-F1
#
_cell.length_a   1.000
_cell.length_b   1.000
_cell.length_c   1.000
_cell.angle_alpha   90.00
_cell.angle_beta   90.00
_cell.angle_gamma   90.00
#
_symmetry.space_group_name_H-M   'P 1'
#
loop_
_entity.id
_entity.type
_entity.pdbx_description
1 polymer ?
#
loop_
_entity_poly.entity_id
_entity_poly.type
_entity_poly.pdbx_seq_one_letter_code
_entity_poly.pdbx_strand_id
1 'polypeptide(L)'
;MSQIQALHQKAMDLAEAAAVARLRGALEQAAQLTRQAFEQEAQAAALIANKLDAEPTRSVLHRSAASLAIECCELRTAERLIATAL
;
A
#
# COMPACT_ATOMS: atom_id res chain seq x y z
N MET A 1 -10.06 14.17 -2.07
CA MET A 1 -9.29 13.52 -3.15
C MET A 1 -7.80 13.83 -3.05
N SER A 2 -7.39 15.09 -2.86
CA SER A 2 -5.98 15.49 -2.74
C SER A 2 -5.16 14.71 -1.69
N GLN A 3 -5.70 14.48 -0.50
CA GLN A 3 -4.98 13.73 0.55
C GLN A 3 -4.77 12.25 0.20
N ILE A 4 -5.79 11.57 -0.35
CA ILE A 4 -5.70 10.16 -0.76
C ILE A 4 -4.65 10.01 -1.88
N GLN A 5 -4.68 10.92 -2.85
CA GLN A 5 -3.70 10.95 -3.94
C GLN A 5 -2.28 11.19 -3.42
N ALA A 6 -2.10 12.12 -2.46
CA ALA A 6 -0.79 12.38 -1.87
C ALA A 6 -0.23 11.17 -1.10
N LEU A 7 -1.09 10.47 -0.34
CA LEU A 7 -0.71 9.24 0.36
C LEU A 7 -0.32 8.13 -0.63
N HIS A 8 -1.16 7.92 -1.66
CA HIS A 8 -0.90 6.92 -2.69
C HIS A 8 0.40 7.22 -3.46
N GLN A 9 0.62 8.46 -3.90
CA GLN A 9 1.85 8.83 -4.61
C GLN A 9 3.08 8.57 -3.75
N LYS A 10 3.04 8.98 -2.47
CA LYS A 10 4.14 8.73 -1.55
C LYS A 10 4.38 7.24 -1.33
N ALA A 11 3.31 6.43 -1.27
CA ALA A 11 3.43 4.97 -1.18
C ALA A 11 4.14 4.40 -2.42
N MET A 12 3.77 4.86 -3.62
CA MET A 12 4.37 4.41 -4.88
C MET A 12 5.85 4.79 -4.96
N ASP A 13 6.22 6.02 -4.59
CA ASP A 13 7.61 6.49 -4.57
C ASP A 13 8.47 5.62 -3.62
N LEU A 14 7.93 5.29 -2.44
CA LEU A 14 8.60 4.42 -1.46
C LEU A 14 8.70 2.97 -1.95
N ALA A 15 7.66 2.44 -2.60
CA ALA A 15 7.66 1.09 -3.16
C ALA A 15 8.68 0.95 -4.31
N GLU A 16 8.80 1.96 -5.17
CA GLU A 16 9.82 2.01 -6.22
C GLU A 16 11.23 2.06 -5.60
N ALA A 17 11.44 2.92 -4.59
CA ALA A 17 12.71 2.97 -3.87
C ALA A 17 13.05 1.62 -3.19
N ALA A 18 12.05 0.94 -2.62
CA ALA A 18 12.22 -0.39 -2.05
C ALA A 18 12.65 -1.42 -3.11
N ALA A 19 12.04 -1.40 -4.29
CA ALA A 19 12.40 -2.28 -5.40
C ALA A 19 13.86 -2.03 -5.86
N VAL A 20 14.26 -0.77 -6.01
CA VAL A 20 15.66 -0.41 -6.33
C VAL A 20 16.63 -0.89 -5.25
N ALA A 21 16.28 -0.75 -3.97
CA ALA A 21 17.11 -1.24 -2.86
C ALA A 21 17.27 -2.77 -2.89
N ARG A 22 16.21 -3.53 -3.23
CA ARG A 22 16.29 -5.00 -3.41
C ARG A 22 17.25 -5.38 -4.54
N LEU A 23 17.15 -4.70 -5.68
CA LEU A 23 18.06 -4.94 -6.82
C LEU A 23 19.52 -4.68 -6.48
N ARG A 24 19.79 -3.78 -5.53
CA ARG A 24 21.14 -3.47 -5.02
C ARG A 24 21.58 -4.38 -3.87
N GLY A 25 20.76 -5.34 -3.45
CA GLY A 25 21.04 -6.23 -2.31
C GLY A 25 20.87 -5.56 -0.93
N ALA A 26 20.34 -4.34 -0.87
CA ALA A 26 20.11 -3.61 0.38
C ALA A 26 18.77 -4.03 1.02
N LEU A 27 18.69 -5.28 1.49
CA LEU A 27 17.44 -5.91 1.92
C LEU A 27 16.79 -5.24 3.15
N GLU A 28 17.58 -4.80 4.12
CA GLU A 28 17.07 -4.09 5.30
C GLU A 28 16.43 -2.75 4.91
N GLN A 29 17.10 -1.99 4.06
CA GLN A 29 16.58 -0.73 3.54
C GLN A 29 15.30 -0.96 2.72
N ALA A 30 15.30 -1.99 1.87
CA ALA A 30 14.10 -2.36 1.13
C ALA A 30 12.93 -2.69 2.07
N ALA A 31 13.16 -3.47 3.13
CA ALA A 31 12.11 -3.82 4.09
C ALA A 31 11.55 -2.58 4.81
N GLN A 32 12.42 -1.64 5.22
CA GLN A 32 12.00 -0.38 5.83
C GLN A 32 11.15 0.47 4.87
N LEU A 33 11.58 0.59 3.61
CA LEU A 33 10.86 1.35 2.59
C LEU A 33 9.51 0.71 2.26
N THR A 34 9.46 -0.63 2.10
CA THR A 34 8.21 -1.37 1.90
C THR A 34 7.25 -1.14 3.07
N ARG A 35 7.73 -1.15 4.32
CA ARG A 35 6.90 -0.89 5.50
C ARG A 35 6.30 0.52 5.48
N GLN A 36 7.10 1.52 5.14
CA GLN A 36 6.61 2.90 5.02
C GLN A 36 5.59 3.03 3.90
N ALA A 37 5.83 2.39 2.75
CA ALA A 37 4.88 2.37 1.62
C ALA A 37 3.54 1.76 2.06
N PHE A 38 3.58 0.62 2.74
CA PHE A 38 2.41 -0.05 3.27
C PHE A 38 1.58 0.87 4.19
N GLU A 39 2.23 1.59 5.11
CA GLU A 39 1.54 2.48 6.04
C GLU A 39 0.81 3.62 5.32
N GLN A 40 1.44 4.22 4.31
CA GLN A 40 0.79 5.27 3.51
C GLN A 40 -0.41 4.73 2.72
N GLU A 41 -0.26 3.56 2.08
CA GLU A 41 -1.30 2.97 1.26
C GLU A 41 -2.49 2.47 2.10
N ALA A 42 -2.23 1.86 3.25
CA ALA A 42 -3.26 1.44 4.19
C ALA A 42 -4.05 2.64 4.72
N GLN A 43 -3.39 3.78 4.97
CA GLN A 43 -4.07 5.01 5.34
C GLN A 43 -4.92 5.56 4.19
N ALA A 44 -4.43 5.54 2.95
CA ALA A 44 -5.18 5.95 1.77
C ALA A 44 -6.45 5.09 1.59
N ALA A 45 -6.30 3.76 1.71
CA ALA A 45 -7.40 2.80 1.65
C ALA A 45 -8.45 3.04 2.75
N ALA A 46 -8.01 3.25 3.99
CA ALA A 46 -8.91 3.50 5.12
C ALA A 46 -9.79 4.75 4.94
N LEU A 47 -9.24 5.82 4.34
CA LEU A 47 -9.99 7.07 4.08
C LEU A 47 -11.12 6.92 3.05
N ILE A 48 -11.08 5.86 2.23
CA ILE A 48 -12.06 5.61 1.16
C ILE A 48 -12.86 4.31 1.37
N ALA A 49 -12.61 3.57 2.46
CA ALA A 49 -13.19 2.25 2.71
C ALA A 49 -14.73 2.22 2.66
N ASN A 50 -15.40 3.28 3.10
CA ASN A 50 -16.87 3.36 3.12
C ASN A 50 -17.46 4.09 1.89
N LYS A 51 -16.64 4.48 0.91
CA LYS A 51 -17.07 5.24 -0.28
C LYS A 51 -17.25 4.30 -1.46
N LEU A 52 -18.41 3.66 -1.54
CA LEU A 52 -18.72 2.69 -2.60
C LEU A 52 -18.82 3.33 -4.00
N ASP A 53 -19.19 4.60 -4.06
CA ASP A 53 -19.25 5.44 -5.26
C ASP A 53 -17.87 5.82 -5.81
N ALA A 54 -16.81 5.65 -5.01
CA ALA A 54 -15.43 5.95 -5.41
C ALA A 54 -14.73 4.78 -6.11
N GLU A 55 -15.47 3.79 -6.61
CA GLU A 55 -14.90 2.75 -7.46
C GLU A 55 -14.50 3.30 -8.83
N PRO A 56 -13.40 2.80 -9.42
CA PRO A 56 -12.57 1.67 -8.99
C PRO A 56 -11.47 2.05 -7.97
N THR A 57 -11.34 3.34 -7.62
CA THR A 57 -10.25 3.83 -6.78
C THR A 57 -10.23 3.16 -5.41
N ARG A 58 -11.40 2.93 -4.79
CA ARG A 58 -11.48 2.20 -3.51
C ARG A 58 -10.80 0.84 -3.60
N SER A 59 -11.23 0.01 -4.54
CA SER A 59 -10.73 -1.36 -4.67
C SER A 59 -9.27 -1.42 -5.11
N VAL A 60 -8.80 -0.47 -5.94
CA VAL A 60 -7.38 -0.34 -6.32
C VAL A 60 -6.50 -0.05 -5.10
N LEU A 61 -6.86 0.92 -4.26
CA LEU A 61 -6.07 1.27 -3.08
C LEU A 61 -6.01 0.12 -2.05
N HIS A 62 -7.12 -0.59 -1.85
CA HIS A 62 -7.13 -1.75 -0.96
C HIS A 62 -6.28 -2.91 -1.49
N ARG A 63 -6.30 -3.18 -2.80
CA ARG A 63 -5.43 -4.18 -3.44
C ARG A 63 -3.95 -3.82 -3.33
N SER A 64 -3.62 -2.56 -3.60
CA SER A 64 -2.26 -2.01 -3.45
C SER A 64 -1.75 -2.16 -2.01
N ALA A 65 -2.56 -1.78 -1.02
CA ALA A 65 -2.21 -1.97 0.40
C ALA A 65 -2.03 -3.44 0.78
N ALA A 66 -2.87 -4.34 0.24
CA ALA A 66 -2.76 -5.78 0.48
C ALA A 66 -1.46 -6.36 -0.10
N SER A 67 -1.05 -5.96 -1.30
CA SER A 67 0.22 -6.37 -1.90
C SER A 67 1.41 -5.95 -1.04
N LEU A 68 1.46 -4.69 -0.59
CA LEU A 68 2.52 -4.20 0.28
C LEU A 68 2.52 -4.89 1.66
N ALA A 69 1.35 -5.25 2.19
CA ALA A 69 1.22 -6.01 3.42
C ALA A 69 1.83 -7.42 3.30
N ILE A 70 1.65 -8.09 2.15
CA ILE A 70 2.29 -9.40 1.88
C ILE A 70 3.81 -9.24 1.90
N GLU A 71 4.34 -8.20 1.27
CA GLU A 71 5.78 -7.93 1.26
C GLU A 71 6.34 -7.60 2.66
N CYS A 72 5.50 -7.10 3.57
CA CYS A 72 5.83 -6.89 4.98
C CYS A 72 5.61 -8.14 5.86
N CYS A 73 5.21 -9.28 5.28
CA CYS A 73 4.80 -10.50 5.99
C CYS A 73 3.58 -10.32 6.93
N GLU A 74 2.76 -9.29 6.71
CA GLU A 74 1.55 -8.96 7.50
C GLU A 74 0.31 -9.66 6.92
N LEU A 75 0.36 -10.99 6.79
CA LEU A 75 -0.61 -11.78 6.00
C LEU A 75 -2.06 -11.61 6.47
N ARG A 76 -2.30 -11.54 7.79
CA ARG A 76 -3.64 -11.30 8.34
C ARG A 76 -4.20 -9.93 7.94
N THR A 77 -3.34 -8.92 7.84
CA THR A 77 -3.74 -7.58 7.40
C THR A 77 -3.99 -7.55 5.90
N ALA A 78 -3.14 -8.23 5.12
CA ALA A 78 -3.35 -8.40 3.68
C ALA A 78 -4.70 -9.06 3.36
N GLU A 79 -5.07 -10.12 4.08
CA GLU A 79 -6.36 -10.81 3.93
C GLU A 79 -7.55 -9.89 4.19
N ARG A 80 -7.49 -9.09 5.26
CA ARG A 80 -8.54 -8.11 5.58
C ARG A 80 -8.66 -7.02 4.51
N LEU A 81 -7.53 -6.55 4.00
CA LEU A 81 -7.50 -5.52 2.97
C LEU A 81 -8.08 -6.03 1.65
N ILE A 82 -7.69 -7.24 1.22
CA ILE A 82 -8.23 -7.80 -0.03
C ILE A 82 -9.73 -8.12 0.08
N ALA A 83 -10.21 -8.59 1.25
CA ALA A 83 -11.63 -8.80 1.48
C ALA A 83 -12.45 -7.51 1.39
N THR A 84 -11.87 -6.37 1.78
CA THR A 84 -12.52 -5.05 1.68
C THR A 84 -12.52 -4.50 0.23
N ALA A 85 -11.67 -5.05 -0.64
CA ALA A 85 -11.54 -4.64 -2.04
C ALA A 85 -12.55 -5.32 -2.98
N LEU A 86 -13.31 -6.30 -2.48
CA LEU A 86 -14.35 -7.06 -3.20
C LEU A 86 -15.72 -6.40 -3.00
#